data_AF-A0A542AUD3-F1
#
_entry.id   AF-A0A542AUD3-F1
#
_cell.length_a   1.000
_cell.length_b   1.000
_cell.length_c   1.000
_cell.angle_alpha   90.00
_cell.angle_beta   90.00
_cell.angle_gamma   90.00
#
_symmetry.space_group_name_H-M   'P 1'
#
loop_
_entity.id
_entity.type
_entity.pdbx_description
1 polymer ?
#
loop_
_entity_poly.entity_id
_entity_poly.type
_entity_poly.pdbx_seq_one_letter_code
_entity_poly.pdbx_strand_id
1 'polypeptide(L)' 'MKLFIISLVLLGLAFAGIAIKIWGKKDGKFAGTCASQNPYLNKSGEPCSFCGKLPDEMENCSDTAKTT' A
#
# COMPACT_ATOMS: atom_id res chain seq x y z
N MET A 1 -13.19 -19.42 -20.44
CA MET A 1 -11.77 -19.43 -20.89
C MET A 1 -11.21 -18.03 -21.17
N LYS A 2 -11.76 -17.22 -22.09
CA LYS A 2 -11.23 -15.87 -22.39
C LYS A 2 -11.10 -14.94 -21.16
N LEU A 3 -12.15 -14.85 -20.35
CA LEU A 3 -12.14 -14.02 -19.13
C LEU A 3 -11.09 -14.48 -18.11
N PHE A 4 -10.85 -15.79 -18.03
CA PHE A 4 -9.86 -16.35 -17.12
C PHE A 4 -8.44 -15.95 -17.52
N ILE A 5 -8.12 -15.99 -18.82
CA ILE A 5 -6.82 -15.55 -19.33
C ILE A 5 -6.65 -14.04 -19.13
N ILE A 6 -7.67 -13.24 -19.41
CA ILE A 6 -7.63 -11.77 -19.22
C ILE A 6 -7.41 -11.43 -17.74
N SER A 7 -8.09 -12.12 -16.82
CA SER A 7 -7.90 -12.00 -15.37
C SER A 7 -6.46 -12.29 -14.95
N LEU A 8 -5.89 -13.42 -15.39
CA LEU A 8 -4.51 -13.78 -15.06
C LEU A 8 -3.50 -12.77 -15.60
N VAL A 9 -3.71 -12.25 -16.82
CA VAL A 9 -2.85 -11.23 -17.41
C VAL A 9 -2.91 -9.92 -16.60
N LEU A 10 -4.10 -9.43 -16.27
CA LEU A 10 -4.28 -8.22 -15.45
C LEU A 10 -3.65 -8.37 -14.07
N LEU A 11 -3.85 -9.52 -13.43
CA LEU A 11 -3.29 -9.82 -12.13
C LEU A 11 -1.75 -9.87 -12.18
N GLY A 12 -1.19 -10.54 -13.20
CA GLY A 12 0.25 -10.59 -13.44
C GLY A 12 0.88 -9.22 -13.68
N LEU A 13 0.22 -8.37 -14.47
CA LEU A 13 0.64 -6.97 -14.69
C LEU A 13 0.66 -6.15 -13.40
N ALA A 14 -0.32 -6.32 -12.52
CA ALA A 14 -0.36 -5.64 -11.23
C ALA A 14 0.84 -6.03 -10.34
N PHE A 15 1.12 -7.33 -10.22
CA PHE A 15 2.28 -7.81 -9.45
C PHE A 15 3.61 -7.38 -10.07
N ALA A 16 3.74 -7.43 -11.40
CA ALA A 16 4.92 -6.96 -12.11
C ALA A 16 5.18 -5.46 -11.86
N GLY A 17 4.13 -4.63 -11.90
CA GLY A 17 4.24 -3.19 -11.60
C GLY A 17 4.70 -2.91 -10.17
N ILE A 18 4.19 -3.67 -9.20
CA ILE A 18 4.62 -3.56 -7.79
C ILE A 18 6.09 -3.99 -7.64
N ALA A 19 6.50 -5.10 -8.27
CA ALA A 19 7.86 -5.60 -8.20
C ALA A 19 8.88 -4.61 -8.77
N ILE A 20 8.60 -4.01 -9.94
CA ILE A 20 9.45 -2.99 -10.56
C ILE A 20 9.59 -1.77 -9.63
N LYS A 21 8.48 -1.34 -9.02
CA LYS A 21 8.47 -0.20 -8.09
C LYS A 21 9.31 -0.44 -6.84
N ILE A 22 9.34 -1.68 -6.34
CA ILE A 22 10.18 -2.07 -5.20
C ILE A 22 11.66 -2.04 -5.59
N TRP A 23 12.00 -2.50 -6.81
CA TRP A 23 13.39 -2.49 -7.29
C TRP A 23 13.95 -1.06 -7.45
N GLY A 24 13.09 -0.09 -7.78
CA GLY A 24 13.45 1.33 -7.85
C GLY A 24 13.48 2.07 -6.50
N LYS A 25 13.11 1.43 -5.38
CA LYS A 25 13.14 2.04 -4.04
C LYS A 25 14.50 1.80 -3.38
N LYS A 26 15.09 2.87 -2.82
CA LYS A 26 16.22 2.75 -1.90
C LYS A 26 15.77 1.87 -0.72
N ASP A 27 16.54 0.82 -0.42
CA ASP A 27 16.26 -0.24 0.56
C ASP A 27 15.24 -1.32 0.16
N GLY A 28 14.70 -1.31 -1.06
CA GLY A 28 13.81 -2.38 -1.56
C GLY A 28 12.55 -2.58 -0.71
N LYS A 29 12.16 -1.58 0.08
CA LYS A 29 10.98 -1.64 0.95
C LYS A 29 9.76 -1.09 0.25
N PHE A 30 8.67 -1.85 0.32
CA PHE A 30 7.37 -1.40 -0.15
C PHE A 30 6.87 -0.24 0.73
N ALA A 31 6.40 0.85 0.11
CA ALA A 31 6.05 2.10 0.80
C ALA A 31 4.78 2.04 1.66
N GLY A 32 4.19 0.87 1.84
CA GLY A 32 2.85 0.71 2.40
C GLY A 32 1.76 1.15 1.42
N THR A 33 0.55 0.61 1.61
CA THR A 33 -0.68 1.10 0.97
C THR A 33 -1.59 1.69 2.02
N CYS A 34 -2.69 2.32 1.61
CA CYS A 34 -3.72 2.80 2.54
C CYS A 34 -4.27 1.70 3.49
N ALA A 35 -4.06 0.42 3.20
CA ALA A 35 -4.41 -0.67 4.13
C ALA A 35 -3.49 -0.73 5.36
N SER A 36 -2.20 -0.37 5.23
CA SER A 36 -1.23 -0.33 6.35
C SER A 36 -1.56 0.73 7.41
N GLN A 37 -2.45 1.66 7.04
CA GLN A 37 -2.94 2.76 7.84
C GLN A 37 -4.20 2.41 8.65
N ASN A 38 -4.80 1.25 8.43
CA ASN A 38 -6.04 0.90 9.09
C ASN A 38 -5.77 0.36 10.51
N PRO A 39 -6.29 0.98 11.60
CA PRO A 39 -6.12 0.49 12.98
C PRO A 39 -6.78 -0.88 13.23
N TYR A 40 -7.70 -1.30 12.36
CA TYR A 40 -8.23 -2.67 12.40
C TYR A 40 -7.27 -3.72 11.83
N LEU A 41 -6.36 -3.33 10.93
CA LEU A 41 -5.42 -4.26 10.28
C LEU A 41 -4.00 -4.16 10.86
N ASN A 42 -3.57 -2.96 11.24
CA ASN A 42 -2.27 -2.71 11.87
C ASN A 42 -2.39 -2.85 13.40
N LYS A 43 -2.48 -4.10 13.87
CA LYS A 43 -2.55 -4.45 15.30
C LYS A 43 -1.21 -4.34 16.03
N SER A 44 -0.11 -4.28 15.29
CA SER A 44 1.25 -4.19 15.83
C SER A 44 1.64 -2.75 16.24
N GLY A 45 0.80 -1.75 15.95
CA GLY A 45 1.10 -0.36 16.29
C GLY A 45 2.21 0.25 15.42
N GLU A 46 2.52 -0.34 14.26
CA GLU A 46 3.64 0.10 13.45
C GLU A 46 3.33 1.44 12.77
N PRO A 47 4.26 2.41 12.76
CA PRO A 47 4.05 3.67 12.06
C PRO A 47 3.91 3.42 10.56
N CYS A 48 2.99 4.12 9.90
CA CYS A 48 2.73 3.94 8.49
C CYS A 48 3.97 4.26 7.64
N SER A 49 4.43 3.31 6.82
CA SER A 49 5.60 3.49 5.94
C SER A 49 5.43 4.55 4.84
N PHE A 50 4.21 5.09 4.66
CA PHE A 50 3.90 6.15 3.68
C PHE A 50 3.90 7.54 4.31
N CYS A 51 3.28 7.71 5.49
CA CYS A 51 3.07 9.01 6.13
C CYS A 51 3.70 9.15 7.53
N GLY A 52 4.23 8.07 8.10
CA GLY A 52 4.90 8.01 9.40
C GLY A 52 4.00 7.99 10.63
N LYS A 53 2.69 8.15 10.47
CA LYS A 53 1.72 8.21 11.58
C LYS A 53 1.50 6.86 12.25
N LEU A 54 1.25 6.87 13.56
CA LEU A 54 0.83 5.66 14.29
C LEU A 54 -0.65 5.33 14.00
N PRO A 55 -1.07 4.06 14.12
CA PRO A 55 -2.46 3.64 13.88
C PRO A 55 -3.50 4.40 14.71
N ASP A 56 -3.15 4.79 15.93
CA ASP A 56 -4.03 5.56 16.83
C ASP A 56 -4.17 7.04 16.42
N GLU A 57 -3.22 7.56 15.63
CA GLU A 57 -3.27 8.94 15.09
C GLU A 57 -4.03 9.03 13.75
N MET A 58 -4.53 7.89 13.27
CA MET A 58 -5.26 7.76 12.02
C MET A 58 -6.76 7.97 12.23
N GLU A 59 -7.10 9.18 12.67
CA GLU A 59 -8.50 9.60 12.80
C GLU A 59 -9.06 9.91 11.42
N ASN A 60 -9.73 8.92 10.81
CA ASN A 60 -10.42 8.96 9.51
C ASN A 60 -9.53 8.85 8.27
N CYS A 61 -9.70 7.76 7.52
CA CYS A 61 -9.07 7.53 6.20
C CYS A 61 -9.69 8.38 5.07
N SER A 62 -10.54 9.36 5.41
CA SER A 62 -11.34 10.14 4.46
C SER A 62 -10.91 11.59 4.27
N ASP A 63 -9.99 12.17 5.05
CA ASP A 63 -9.73 13.61 4.92
C ASP A 63 -8.27 14.03 4.91
N THR A 64 -7.94 14.65 3.77
CA THR A 64 -6.92 15.68 3.55
C THR A 64 -5.46 15.26 3.68
N ALA A 65 -4.84 15.17 2.50
CA ALA A 65 -3.42 15.46 2.34
C ALA A 65 -3.08 16.75 3.11
N LYS A 66 -2.39 16.63 4.24
CA LYS A 66 -1.75 17.80 4.86
C LYS A 66 -0.59 18.21 3.97
N THR A 67 -0.90 19.14 3.08
CA THR A 67 0.00 20.12 2.50
C THR A 67 0.79 20.77 3.63
N THR A 68 2.08 20.47 3.75
CA THR A 68 3.17 21.40 4.08
C THR A 68 4.48 20.71 3.71
#